data_AF-A0A967Z7C2-F1
#
_entry.id   AF-A0A967Z7C2-F1
#
_cell.length_a   1.000
_cell.length_b   1.000
_cell.length_c   1.000
_cell.angle_alpha   90.00
_cell.angle_beta   90.00
_cell.angle_gamma   90.00
#
_symmetry.space_group_name_H-M   'P 1'
#
loop_
_entity.id
_entity.type
_entity.pdbx_description
1 polymer ?
#
loop_
_entity_poly.entity_id
_entity_poly.type
_entity_poly.pdbx_seq_one_letter_code
_entity_poly.pdbx_strand_id
1 'polypeptide(L)'
;MSKERRRIPEFYKLSVRERLEAVRERELLPADDLEALVSGGHTLDLDAADKMIENVVGVMGLPLGLGMNLRVNGKRYIVPMAVEEPSVVAALSSASKVVGEAGGFSAEATDPVLIGQIQVVNLPDIEAAKNAIKAQTQDV
;
A
#
# COMPACT_ATOMS: atom_id res chain seq x y z
N MET A 1 5.22 19.25 8.82
CA MET A 1 4.71 18.25 9.79
C MET A 1 5.86 17.74 10.64
N SER A 2 5.78 17.81 11.97
CA SER A 2 6.89 17.42 12.88
C SER A 2 7.23 15.93 12.73
N LYS A 3 8.54 15.61 12.73
CA LYS A 3 9.08 14.23 12.68
C LYS A 3 8.63 13.35 13.87
N GLU A 4 8.09 13.96 14.92
CA GLU A 4 7.79 13.32 16.20
C GLU A 4 6.38 12.73 16.28
N ARG A 5 5.41 13.30 15.54
CA ARG A 5 4.00 12.85 15.53
C ARG A 5 3.81 11.41 15.04
N ARG A 6 4.75 10.86 14.26
CA ARG A 6 4.63 9.51 13.67
C ARG A 6 5.21 8.38 14.54
N ARG A 7 5.71 8.70 15.74
CA ARG A 7 6.17 7.70 16.71
C ARG A 7 5.09 7.46 17.76
N ILE A 8 4.65 6.21 17.89
CA ILE A 8 3.71 5.78 18.92
C ILE A 8 4.35 4.60 19.67
N PRO A 9 4.96 4.86 20.85
CA PRO A 9 5.55 3.81 21.66
C PRO A 9 4.51 2.75 22.03
N GLU A 10 4.94 1.49 22.04
CA GLU A 10 4.16 0.36 22.56
C GLU A 10 2.75 0.21 21.95
N PHE A 11 2.53 0.65 20.71
CA PHE A 11 1.25 0.63 20.01
C PHE A 11 0.54 -0.74 20.01
N TYR A 12 1.32 -1.84 20.02
CA TYR A 12 0.79 -3.20 20.05
C TYR A 12 0.11 -3.56 21.39
N LYS A 13 0.45 -2.87 22.50
CA LYS A 13 -0.16 -3.08 23.81
C LYS A 13 -1.52 -2.37 23.96
N LEU A 14 -1.79 -1.38 23.12
CA LEU A 14 -3.03 -0.60 23.14
C LEU A 14 -4.21 -1.44 22.61
N SER A 15 -5.39 -1.22 23.17
CA SER A 15 -6.67 -1.68 22.60
C SER A 15 -6.96 -0.98 21.26
N VAL A 16 -7.90 -1.51 20.47
CA VAL A 16 -8.29 -0.89 19.19
C VAL A 16 -8.74 0.57 19.38
N ARG A 17 -9.50 0.86 20.43
CA ARG A 17 -9.93 2.22 20.76
C ARG A 17 -8.76 3.14 21.09
N GLU A 18 -7.86 2.71 21.96
CA GLU A 18 -6.67 3.50 22.33
C GLU A 18 -5.75 3.73 21.12
N ARG A 19 -5.67 2.78 20.18
CA ARG A 19 -4.95 2.95 18.92
C ARG A 19 -5.56 4.07 18.07
N LEU A 20 -6.89 4.08 17.92
CA LEU A 20 -7.60 5.13 17.18
C LEU A 20 -7.47 6.50 17.84
N GLU A 21 -7.54 6.55 19.18
CA GLU A 21 -7.30 7.78 19.94
C GLU A 21 -5.86 8.29 19.75
N ALA A 22 -4.86 7.40 19.77
CA ALA A 22 -3.48 7.76 19.51
C ALA A 22 -3.26 8.31 18.09
N VAL A 23 -3.98 7.78 17.09
CA VAL A 23 -4.00 8.26 15.70
C VAL A 23 -4.61 9.66 15.62
N ARG A 24 -5.73 9.89 16.33
CA ARG A 24 -6.42 11.18 16.42
C ARG A 24 -5.55 12.28 17.03
N GLU A 25 -4.97 12.02 18.21
CA GLU A 25 -4.13 12.96 18.95
C GLU A 25 -2.93 13.47 18.14
N ARG A 26 -2.44 12.63 17.22
CA ARG A 26 -1.28 12.92 16.37
C ARG A 26 -1.67 13.53 15.03
N GLU A 27 -2.96 13.77 14.79
CA GLU A 27 -3.53 14.31 13.55
C GLU A 27 -3.01 13.52 12.33
N LEU A 28 -2.99 12.19 12.44
CA LEU A 28 -2.49 11.30 11.39
C LEU A 28 -3.53 11.02 10.30
N LEU A 29 -4.81 11.22 10.62
CA LEU A 29 -5.95 11.10 9.71
C LEU A 29 -6.95 12.25 9.98
N PRO A 30 -7.71 12.68 8.95
CA PRO A 30 -8.90 13.50 9.13
C PRO A 30 -9.91 12.90 10.11
N ALA A 31 -10.72 13.75 10.74
CA ALA A 31 -11.72 13.31 11.72
C ALA A 31 -12.78 12.39 11.10
N ASP A 32 -13.24 12.70 9.88
CA ASP A 32 -14.26 11.92 9.17
C ASP A 32 -13.74 10.50 8.85
N ASP A 33 -12.47 10.38 8.44
CA ASP A 33 -11.83 9.08 8.18
C ASP A 33 -11.71 8.24 9.46
N LEU A 34 -11.42 8.88 10.59
CA LEU A 34 -11.37 8.19 11.87
C LEU A 34 -12.75 7.70 12.31
N GLU A 35 -13.79 8.52 12.09
CA GLU A 35 -15.17 8.14 12.37
C GLU A 35 -15.61 6.97 11.48
N ALA A 36 -15.18 6.94 10.21
CA ALA A 36 -15.42 5.82 9.30
C ALA A 36 -14.76 4.51 9.83
N LEU A 37 -13.58 4.60 10.43
CA LEU A 37 -12.92 3.45 11.08
C LEU A 37 -13.69 2.95 12.31
N VAL A 38 -14.25 3.85 13.12
CA VAL A 38 -15.02 3.50 14.33
C VAL A 38 -16.38 2.91 14.00
N SER A 39 -17.11 3.55 13.08
CA SER A 39 -18.48 3.19 12.70
C SER A 39 -18.57 1.98 11.75
N GLY A 40 -17.46 1.58 11.14
CA GLY A 40 -17.44 0.60 10.06
C GLY A 40 -17.67 1.18 8.67
N GLY A 41 -17.95 2.49 8.55
CA GLY A 41 -18.14 3.20 7.28
C GLY A 41 -16.92 3.23 6.35
N HIS A 42 -15.76 2.76 6.81
CA HIS A 42 -14.58 2.51 5.97
C HIS A 42 -14.71 1.26 5.09
N THR A 43 -15.70 0.40 5.36
CA THR A 43 -15.96 -0.80 4.54
C THR A 43 -16.58 -0.38 3.21
N LEU A 44 -16.14 -1.02 2.12
CA LEU A 44 -16.72 -0.80 0.79
C LEU A 44 -18.23 -1.09 0.82
N ASP A 45 -19.04 -0.14 0.35
CA ASP A 45 -20.49 -0.33 0.23
C ASP A 45 -20.86 -1.23 -0.97
N LEU A 46 -22.05 -1.83 -0.92
CA LEU A 46 -22.50 -2.79 -1.93
C LEU A 46 -22.71 -2.14 -3.31
N ASP A 47 -23.17 -0.89 -3.37
CA ASP A 47 -23.42 -0.19 -4.63
C ASP A 47 -22.12 0.16 -5.36
N ALA A 48 -21.05 0.44 -4.60
CA ALA A 48 -19.71 0.63 -5.12
C ALA A 48 -19.10 -0.70 -5.52
N ALA A 49 -19.26 -1.75 -4.71
CA ALA A 49 -18.77 -3.09 -5.03
C ALA A 49 -19.39 -3.63 -6.34
N ASP A 50 -20.70 -3.46 -6.54
CA ASP A 50 -21.44 -3.88 -7.76
C ASP A 50 -20.94 -3.18 -9.04
N LYS A 51 -20.29 -2.02 -8.91
CA LYS A 51 -19.64 -1.31 -10.02
C LYS A 51 -18.21 -1.76 -10.27
N MET A 52 -17.59 -2.49 -9.34
CA MET A 52 -16.19 -2.93 -9.45
C MET A 52 -16.04 -4.26 -10.17
N ILE A 53 -16.97 -5.20 -9.95
CA ILE A 53 -16.94 -6.55 -10.53
C ILE A 53 -18.36 -7.05 -10.81
N GLU A 54 -18.51 -8.09 -11.61
CA GLU A 54 -19.80 -8.71 -11.88
C GLU A 54 -20.27 -9.67 -10.77
N ASN A 55 -21.59 -9.88 -10.68
CA ASN A 55 -22.23 -10.86 -9.79
C ASN A 55 -21.93 -10.65 -8.28
N VAL A 56 -21.88 -9.41 -7.83
CA VAL A 56 -21.65 -9.08 -6.41
C VAL A 56 -22.81 -9.52 -5.55
N VAL A 57 -22.50 -10.25 -4.47
CA VAL A 57 -23.46 -10.67 -3.43
C VAL A 57 -23.02 -10.26 -2.03
N GLY A 58 -21.89 -9.56 -1.90
CA GLY A 58 -21.33 -9.17 -0.61
C GLY A 58 -19.90 -8.62 -0.71
N VAL A 59 -19.41 -8.12 0.41
CA VAL A 59 -18.01 -7.66 0.59
C VAL A 59 -17.38 -8.48 1.70
N MET A 60 -16.14 -8.93 1.47
CA MET A 60 -15.34 -9.65 2.47
C MET A 60 -14.33 -8.69 3.10
N GLY A 61 -14.41 -8.52 4.43
CA GLY A 61 -13.47 -7.70 5.19
C GLY A 61 -12.18 -8.46 5.54
N LEU A 62 -11.08 -7.73 5.72
CA LEU A 62 -9.79 -8.23 6.19
C LEU A 62 -9.30 -7.36 7.36
N PRO A 63 -8.62 -7.93 8.40
CA PRO A 63 -8.11 -7.12 9.49
C PRO A 63 -7.16 -6.02 8.98
N LEU A 64 -7.40 -4.79 9.42
CA LEU A 64 -6.59 -3.62 9.09
C LEU A 64 -5.72 -3.22 10.29
N GLY A 65 -4.41 -3.30 10.11
CA GLY A 65 -3.40 -2.91 11.09
C GLY A 65 -2.51 -1.76 10.61
N LEU A 66 -1.68 -1.25 11.52
CA LEU A 66 -0.68 -0.23 11.22
C LEU A 66 0.73 -0.77 11.49
N GLY A 67 1.53 -0.83 10.43
CA GLY A 67 2.97 -1.05 10.48
C GLY A 67 3.69 0.20 10.99
N MET A 68 4.39 0.07 12.11
CA MET A 68 5.02 1.18 12.83
C MET A 68 6.52 1.29 12.54
N ASN A 69 7.09 2.44 12.88
CA ASN A 69 8.55 2.71 12.91
C ASN A 69 9.27 2.78 11.56
N LEU A 70 8.60 2.55 10.44
CA LEU A 70 9.25 2.55 9.13
C LEU A 70 9.89 3.91 8.83
N ARG A 71 11.15 3.90 8.40
CA ARG A 71 11.89 5.08 7.97
C ARG A 71 12.54 4.79 6.62
N VAL A 72 12.14 5.52 5.58
CA VAL A 72 12.67 5.38 4.22
C VAL A 72 13.19 6.74 3.76
N ASN A 73 14.42 6.79 3.25
CA ASN A 73 15.08 8.01 2.79
C ASN A 73 14.99 9.14 3.83
N GLY A 74 15.24 8.79 5.10
CA GLY A 74 15.20 9.73 6.22
C GLY A 74 13.80 10.15 6.70
N LYS A 75 12.72 9.79 6.00
CA LYS A 75 11.32 10.13 6.33
C LYS A 75 10.61 8.98 7.04
N ARG A 76 9.87 9.28 8.11
CA ARG A 76 9.09 8.30 8.88
C ARG A 76 7.72 8.05 8.26
N TYR A 77 7.28 6.80 8.26
CA TYR A 77 5.99 6.35 7.76
C TYR A 77 5.28 5.49 8.80
N ILE A 78 3.95 5.54 8.77
CA ILE A 78 3.06 4.56 9.36
C ILE A 78 2.37 3.90 8.16
N VAL A 79 2.39 2.58 8.10
CA VAL A 79 1.99 1.82 6.91
C VAL A 79 0.67 1.11 7.18
N PRO A 80 -0.42 1.42 6.47
CA PRO A 80 -1.63 0.61 6.57
C PRO A 80 -1.38 -0.79 6.00
N MET A 81 -1.82 -1.82 6.71
CA MET A 81 -1.63 -3.22 6.33
C MET A 81 -2.93 -3.98 6.49
N ALA A 82 -3.46 -4.54 5.41
CA ALA A 82 -4.61 -5.45 5.44
C ALA A 82 -4.10 -6.89 5.32
N VAL A 83 -4.20 -7.68 6.39
CA VAL A 83 -3.64 -9.05 6.46
C VAL A 83 -4.33 -9.87 7.55
N GLU A 84 -4.58 -11.16 7.30
CA GLU A 84 -5.16 -12.11 8.26
C GLU A 84 -4.12 -12.83 9.11
N GLU A 85 -2.90 -12.98 8.60
CA GLU A 85 -1.85 -13.76 9.24
C GLU A 85 -1.35 -13.08 10.54
N PRO A 86 -1.41 -13.78 11.70
CA PRO A 86 -0.88 -13.27 12.94
C PRO A 86 0.60 -12.90 12.85
N SER A 87 1.03 -11.96 13.68
CA SER A 87 2.43 -11.54 13.81
C SER A 87 3.05 -10.80 12.62
N VAL A 88 2.47 -10.80 11.41
CA VAL A 88 3.04 -10.09 10.24
C VAL A 88 3.27 -8.60 10.53
N VAL A 89 2.23 -7.90 11.02
CA VAL A 89 2.31 -6.47 11.36
C VAL A 89 3.32 -6.22 12.49
N ALA A 90 3.38 -7.14 13.46
CA ALA A 90 4.29 -7.04 14.60
C ALA A 90 5.76 -7.22 14.18
N ALA A 91 6.03 -8.21 13.32
CA ALA A 91 7.35 -8.49 12.77
C ALA A 91 7.86 -7.30 11.94
N LEU A 92 7.03 -6.74 11.04
CA LEU A 92 7.38 -5.55 10.27
C LEU A 92 7.70 -4.35 11.19
N SER A 93 6.89 -4.13 12.21
CA SER A 93 7.06 -3.02 13.16
C SER A 93 8.33 -3.16 14.00
N SER A 94 8.67 -4.39 14.40
CA SER A 94 9.87 -4.73 15.16
C SER A 94 11.13 -4.56 14.30
N ALA A 95 11.16 -5.16 13.11
CA ALA A 95 12.28 -5.03 12.18
C ALA A 95 12.52 -3.57 11.79
N SER A 96 11.45 -2.82 11.50
CA SER A 96 11.53 -1.39 11.17
C SER A 96 12.10 -0.55 12.31
N LYS A 97 11.83 -0.93 13.57
CA LYS A 97 12.42 -0.26 14.74
C LYS A 97 13.93 -0.47 14.77
N VAL A 98 14.38 -1.71 14.65
CA VAL A 98 15.81 -2.08 14.65
C VAL A 98 16.56 -1.39 13.51
N VAL A 99 16.05 -1.49 12.28
CA VAL A 99 16.67 -0.82 11.12
C VAL A 99 16.63 0.70 11.26
N GLY A 100 15.57 1.25 11.87
CA GLY A 100 15.45 2.68 12.16
C GLY A 100 16.55 3.22 13.09
N GLU A 101 17.01 2.41 14.05
CA GLU A 101 18.16 2.73 14.93
C GLU A 101 19.48 2.77 14.15
N ALA A 102 19.60 1.96 13.08
CA ALA A 102 20.74 1.97 12.17
C ALA A 102 20.65 3.05 11.05
N GLY A 103 19.63 3.91 11.05
CA GLY A 103 19.47 5.01 10.09
C GLY A 103 18.22 4.90 9.19
N GLY A 104 17.58 3.73 9.13
CA GLY A 104 16.43 3.46 8.28
C GLY A 104 16.82 2.84 6.93
N PHE A 105 15.81 2.62 6.09
CA PHE A 105 15.97 2.09 4.74
C PHE A 105 16.33 3.21 3.74
N SER A 106 17.11 2.85 2.72
CA SER A 106 17.33 3.66 1.52
C SER A 106 16.64 2.99 0.33
N ALA A 107 15.92 3.76 -0.47
CA ALA A 107 15.19 3.24 -1.64
C ALA A 107 15.23 4.25 -2.79
N GLU A 108 15.33 3.74 -4.02
CA GLU A 108 15.20 4.48 -5.27
C GLU A 108 14.30 3.70 -6.23
N ALA A 109 13.74 4.36 -7.23
CA ALA A 109 12.89 3.76 -8.23
C ALA A 109 13.27 4.29 -9.62
N THR A 110 13.15 3.43 -10.63
CA THR A 110 13.23 3.82 -12.04
C THR A 110 11.96 4.56 -12.46
N ASP A 111 11.95 5.11 -13.68
CA ASP A 111 10.75 5.71 -14.26
C ASP A 111 9.58 4.70 -14.28
N PRO A 112 8.33 5.14 -14.07
CA PRO A 112 7.15 4.28 -14.01
C PRO A 112 6.68 3.87 -15.42
N VAL A 113 7.55 3.21 -16.17
CA VAL A 113 7.27 2.73 -17.52
C VAL A 113 6.57 1.36 -17.46
N LEU A 114 5.41 1.26 -18.09
CA LEU A 114 4.67 0.00 -18.23
C LEU A 114 5.01 -0.68 -19.56
N ILE A 115 4.97 -2.01 -19.56
CA ILE A 115 5.19 -2.82 -20.76
C ILE A 115 3.83 -3.33 -21.26
N GLY A 116 3.43 -2.87 -22.45
CA GLY A 116 2.38 -3.49 -23.25
C GLY A 116 2.98 -4.50 -24.22
N GLN A 117 2.33 -5.64 -24.43
CA GLN A 117 2.81 -6.69 -25.33
C GLN A 117 1.77 -6.99 -26.41
N ILE A 118 2.23 -7.07 -27.66
CA ILE A 118 1.43 -7.54 -28.80
C ILE A 118 2.08 -8.82 -29.31
N GLN A 119 1.34 -9.92 -29.26
CA GLN A 119 1.78 -11.18 -29.83
C GLN A 119 1.40 -11.24 -31.30
N VAL A 120 2.41 -11.37 -32.17
CA VAL A 120 2.22 -11.61 -33.60
C VAL A 120 2.60 -13.06 -33.90
N VAL A 121 1.69 -13.81 -34.51
CA VAL A 121 1.85 -15.24 -34.81
C VAL A 121 1.80 -15.50 -36.32
N ASN A 122 2.19 -16.72 -36.73
CA ASN A 122 2.17 -17.18 -38.13
C ASN A 122 3.03 -16.33 -39.08
N LEU A 123 4.18 -15.87 -38.60
CA LEU A 123 5.14 -15.13 -39.41
C LEU A 123 6.00 -16.10 -40.23
N PRO A 124 6.10 -15.94 -41.56
CA PRO A 124 6.97 -16.77 -42.39
C PRO A 124 8.46 -16.48 -42.14
N ASP A 125 8.81 -15.26 -41.74
CA ASP A 125 10.16 -14.83 -41.38
C ASP A 125 10.11 -13.83 -40.22
N ILE A 126 10.63 -14.25 -39.07
CA ILE A 126 10.62 -13.47 -37.82
C ILE A 126 11.60 -12.30 -37.90
N GLU A 127 12.77 -12.48 -38.51
CA GLU A 127 13.79 -11.43 -38.52
C GLU A 127 13.39 -10.30 -39.48
N ALA A 128 12.78 -10.63 -40.61
CA ALA A 128 12.20 -9.64 -41.51
C ALA A 128 11.11 -8.81 -40.81
N ALA A 129 10.17 -9.46 -40.11
CA ALA A 129 9.10 -8.77 -39.38
C ALA A 129 9.63 -7.86 -38.26
N LYS A 130 10.61 -8.34 -37.50
CA LYS A 130 11.28 -7.58 -36.43
C LYS A 130 12.02 -6.36 -36.98
N ASN A 131 12.72 -6.50 -38.11
CA ASN A 131 13.40 -5.37 -38.75
C ASN A 131 12.41 -4.33 -39.27
N ALA A 132 11.27 -4.77 -39.82
CA ALA A 132 10.20 -3.87 -40.25
C ALA A 132 9.63 -3.04 -39.09
N ILE A 133 9.37 -3.65 -37.93
CA ILE A 133 8.88 -2.93 -36.74
C ILE A 133 9.94 -1.94 -36.22
N LYS A 134 11.21 -2.37 -36.13
CA LYS A 134 12.30 -1.49 -35.69
C LYS A 134 12.51 -0.28 -36.61
N ALA A 135 12.26 -0.44 -37.92
CA ALA A 135 12.35 0.67 -38.86
C ALA A 135 11.26 1.73 -38.66
N GLN A 136 10.16 1.39 -37.97
CA GLN A 136 8.98 2.24 -37.77
C GLN A 136 8.77 2.65 -36.31
N THR A 137 9.81 2.63 -35.47
CA THR A 137 9.71 2.85 -34.01
C THR A 137 9.20 4.24 -33.60
N GLN A 138 9.18 5.23 -34.50
CA GLN A 138 8.61 6.56 -34.20
C GLN A 138 7.10 6.64 -34.46
N ASP A 139 6.54 5.71 -35.24
CA ASP A 139 5.15 5.70 -35.69
C ASP A 139 4.29 4.64 -34.95
N VAL A 140 4.91 3.88 -34.04
CA VAL A 140 4.31 2.81 -33.21
C VAL A 140 4.40 3.20 -31.74
#